data_AF-A0A1U7CQ53-F1
#
_entry.id   AF-A0A1U7CQ53-F1
#
_cell.length_a   1.000
_cell.length_b   1.000
_cell.length_c   1.000
_cell.angle_alpha   90.00
_cell.angle_beta   90.00
_cell.angle_gamma   90.00
#
_symmetry.space_group_name_H-M   'P 1'
#
loop_
_entity.id
_entity.type
_entity.pdbx_description
1 polymer ?
#
loop_
_entity_poly.entity_id
_entity_poly.type
_entity_poly.pdbx_seq_one_letter_code
_entity_poly.pdbx_strand_id
1 'polypeptide(L)'
;MVLTRFRTRLIAGAMLLAATPFTGASADEPKAKAKPKAETKSKTQASTEAEVPTYNLLDAMRDGLVNVEAEGRGDGRMTMSVTNNTKRQLRVVLPPGLIAQGATGQMGGMGGMGGGGMGGGGMGGGMGGGGMGGMGGGGGGMGGMGGGMGGGMMGGGVMPPTMGLMMLGRLIMSLCGDYDSWDQRSLMSSMGGMGGGMGGGGMGGGGMGGMGGMGGMGGGMRSVPPTGLPFADIKPGKTRELPTRLVSLSDPDENGGVKLPAEGEKLQIGDVAQINPDPRVQKALKRLAAAKAPESISQMVMWRLASGLEWDVIARLTEKWGNSYELTMAQDFVDRLDSLPDDESGSLLFQVDAAAAEDKALAEELTATLKDKPILGLWARQGVPAEPEGPAVACRVRLNGEEATVLVSSSNSTGQTWVPFGKFTVPVARKDGKVDVEKFTDALAEGVLSRMVRAQLAKGPRVKGKETFKIRIDNASPLILNGLAVLGTGSPADEQSKELSGISIAPRRSLTVPATDEIVKGLGLKKGVRIIAADLSGL
;
A
#
# COMPACT_ATOMS: atom_id res chain seq x y z
N MET A 1 -4.58 29.31 -44.77
CA MET A 1 -4.01 29.32 -46.15
C MET A 1 -2.66 28.63 -46.07
N VAL A 2 -2.48 27.55 -46.84
CA VAL A 2 -1.23 26.81 -47.17
C VAL A 2 -0.51 26.08 -46.01
N LEU A 3 -0.78 24.79 -45.75
CA LEU A 3 -0.27 23.53 -46.36
C LEU A 3 1.23 23.19 -46.16
N THR A 4 1.42 22.11 -45.39
CA THR A 4 2.31 20.93 -45.56
C THR A 4 3.81 21.08 -45.86
N ARG A 5 4.62 20.24 -45.17
CA ARG A 5 5.58 19.34 -45.83
C ARG A 5 6.08 18.22 -44.90
N PHE A 6 5.62 17.01 -45.23
CA PHE A 6 6.23 15.71 -44.93
C PHE A 6 7.68 15.64 -45.44
N ARG A 7 8.59 14.98 -44.70
CA ARG A 7 9.77 14.32 -45.27
C ARG A 7 10.10 13.02 -44.52
N THR A 8 9.65 11.93 -45.14
CA THR A 8 10.12 10.56 -44.99
C THR A 8 11.56 10.43 -45.49
N ARG A 9 12.41 9.66 -44.80
CA ARG A 9 13.64 9.08 -45.37
C ARG A 9 13.66 7.59 -45.12
N LEU A 10 13.43 6.83 -46.20
CA LEU A 10 13.82 5.44 -46.36
C LEU A 10 15.36 5.35 -46.42
N ILE A 11 15.94 4.38 -45.72
CA ILE A 11 17.21 3.76 -46.12
C ILE A 11 16.96 2.26 -46.23
N ALA A 12 17.11 1.76 -47.45
CA ALA A 12 17.15 0.35 -47.80
C ALA A 12 18.56 -0.20 -47.50
N GLY A 13 18.62 -1.43 -47.02
CA GLY A 13 19.85 -2.19 -46.82
C GLY A 13 19.52 -3.67 -46.70
N ALA A 14 19.51 -4.35 -47.84
CA ALA A 14 19.33 -5.78 -47.95
C ALA A 14 20.64 -6.52 -47.65
N MET A 15 20.58 -7.64 -46.93
CA MET A 15 21.53 -8.74 -47.14
C MET A 15 20.88 -10.09 -46.83
N LEU A 16 21.09 -11.01 -47.77
CA LEU A 16 20.57 -12.36 -47.93
C LEU A 16 21.50 -13.39 -47.24
N LEU A 17 21.03 -14.65 -47.15
CA LEU A 17 21.70 -15.93 -46.77
C LEU A 17 21.49 -16.35 -45.30
N ALA A 18 21.11 -17.57 -44.94
CA ALA A 18 20.85 -18.82 -45.67
C ALA A 18 19.95 -19.71 -44.80
N ALA A 19 19.16 -20.57 -45.46
CA ALA A 19 18.32 -21.60 -44.85
C ALA A 19 19.06 -22.95 -44.84
N THR A 20 18.92 -23.72 -43.75
CA THR A 20 18.96 -25.19 -43.77
C THR A 20 18.10 -25.75 -42.62
N PRO A 21 17.19 -26.70 -42.87
CA PRO A 21 16.44 -27.40 -41.85
C PRO A 21 17.14 -28.73 -41.46
N PHE A 22 17.12 -29.08 -40.17
CA PHE A 22 17.34 -30.45 -39.74
C PHE A 22 16.10 -30.94 -38.99
N THR A 23 15.28 -31.71 -39.69
CA THR A 23 14.36 -32.69 -39.11
C THR A 23 14.94 -34.08 -39.37
N GLY A 24 15.11 -34.85 -38.30
CA GLY A 24 15.45 -36.26 -38.34
C GLY A 24 14.54 -37.00 -37.36
N ALA A 25 13.76 -37.94 -37.90
CA ALA A 25 12.77 -38.75 -37.21
C ALA A 25 13.26 -40.19 -36.97
N SER A 26 12.45 -40.95 -36.22
CA SER A 26 12.44 -42.42 -36.01
C SER A 26 13.41 -42.97 -34.94
N ALA A 27 13.06 -43.92 -34.06
CA ALA A 27 11.99 -44.92 -34.09
C ALA A 27 11.61 -45.45 -32.67
N ASP A 28 10.38 -45.97 -32.58
CA ASP A 28 9.83 -47.00 -31.66
C ASP A 28 10.75 -48.26 -31.55
N GLU A 29 10.76 -49.17 -30.57
CA GLU A 29 9.71 -49.82 -29.74
C GLU A 29 10.40 -50.72 -28.62
N PRO A 30 9.77 -51.68 -27.89
CA PRO A 30 9.78 -51.72 -26.41
C PRO A 30 10.30 -53.03 -25.75
N LYS A 31 10.40 -53.05 -24.40
CA LYS A 31 10.34 -54.18 -23.42
C LYS A 31 11.21 -53.82 -22.18
N ALA A 32 10.96 -54.19 -20.92
CA ALA A 32 9.96 -55.00 -20.25
C ALA A 32 9.97 -54.68 -18.74
N LYS A 33 8.91 -55.13 -18.06
CA LYS A 33 8.59 -55.05 -16.62
C LYS A 33 9.70 -55.57 -15.68
N ALA A 34 9.90 -54.88 -14.57
CA ALA A 34 10.20 -55.50 -13.28
C ALA A 34 9.53 -54.70 -12.14
N LYS A 35 8.82 -55.40 -11.25
CA LYS A 35 8.12 -54.91 -10.05
C LYS A 35 8.73 -55.64 -8.83
N PRO A 36 8.38 -55.28 -7.58
CA PRO A 36 9.15 -54.44 -6.67
C PRO A 36 9.82 -55.25 -5.54
N LYS A 37 10.87 -54.69 -4.91
CA LYS A 37 11.40 -55.19 -3.64
C LYS A 37 11.14 -54.16 -2.54
N ALA A 38 10.37 -54.60 -1.54
CA ALA A 38 10.10 -53.88 -0.30
C ALA A 38 11.34 -53.90 0.63
N GLU A 39 11.24 -53.14 1.73
CA GLU A 39 12.23 -52.86 2.80
C GLU A 39 12.95 -51.51 2.60
N THR A 40 12.99 -50.54 3.52
CA THR A 40 12.62 -50.49 4.94
C THR A 40 12.43 -49.03 5.37
N LYS A 41 11.51 -48.81 6.31
CA LYS A 41 11.24 -47.56 7.03
C LYS A 41 12.52 -46.87 7.51
N SER A 42 12.77 -45.64 7.03
CA SER A 42 13.54 -44.66 7.79
C SER A 42 12.62 -43.51 8.20
N LYS A 43 12.32 -43.45 9.49
CA LYS A 43 11.73 -42.29 10.15
C LYS A 43 12.79 -41.18 10.19
N THR A 44 12.57 -40.13 9.43
CA THR A 44 13.17 -38.82 9.72
C THR A 44 12.05 -37.80 9.62
N GLN A 45 11.30 -37.66 10.72
CA GLN A 45 10.42 -36.52 10.95
C GLN A 45 11.31 -35.30 11.18
N ALA A 46 11.68 -34.63 10.09
CA ALA A 46 11.92 -33.20 10.14
C ALA A 46 10.53 -32.55 10.10
N SER A 47 10.16 -31.84 11.16
CA SER A 47 8.97 -31.02 11.20
C SER A 47 9.17 -29.83 10.23
N THR A 48 8.87 -30.04 8.96
CA THR A 48 8.51 -28.96 8.04
C THR A 48 7.31 -28.24 8.63
N GLU A 49 7.51 -26.99 9.03
CA GLU A 49 6.43 -26.05 9.26
C GLU A 49 5.58 -26.03 7.98
N ALA A 50 4.36 -26.56 8.05
CA ALA A 50 3.53 -26.78 6.88
C ALA A 50 3.22 -25.42 6.24
N GLU A 51 3.72 -25.21 5.02
CA GLU A 51 3.45 -24.01 4.23
C GLU A 51 1.94 -23.84 4.07
N VAL A 52 1.41 -22.71 4.57
CA VAL A 52 -0.03 -22.43 4.56
C VAL A 52 -0.47 -22.21 3.10
N PRO A 53 -1.39 -23.03 2.57
CA PRO A 53 -1.85 -22.90 1.19
C PRO A 53 -2.48 -21.52 0.94
N THR A 54 -2.03 -20.87 -0.13
CA THR A 54 -2.48 -19.52 -0.53
C THR A 54 -3.44 -19.60 -1.71
N TYR A 55 -4.59 -18.93 -1.58
CA TYR A 55 -5.64 -18.89 -2.59
C TYR A 55 -6.12 -17.46 -2.82
N ASN A 56 -6.45 -17.13 -4.06
CA ASN A 56 -7.24 -15.94 -4.39
C ASN A 56 -8.67 -16.11 -3.86
N LEU A 57 -9.27 -15.06 -3.31
CA LEU A 57 -10.64 -15.08 -2.77
C LEU A 57 -11.66 -15.64 -3.77
N LEU A 58 -11.64 -15.20 -5.02
CA LEU A 58 -12.61 -15.62 -6.03
C LEU A 58 -12.44 -17.09 -6.41
N ASP A 59 -11.19 -17.56 -6.54
CA ASP A 59 -10.90 -18.98 -6.77
C ASP A 59 -11.32 -19.84 -5.57
N ALA A 60 -11.02 -19.38 -4.35
CA ALA A 60 -11.41 -20.07 -3.12
C ALA A 60 -12.93 -20.18 -2.95
N MET A 61 -13.68 -19.15 -3.37
CA MET A 61 -15.15 -19.16 -3.41
C MET A 61 -15.67 -20.18 -4.43
N ARG A 62 -15.15 -20.13 -5.66
CA ARG A 62 -15.54 -21.05 -6.74
C ARG A 62 -15.27 -22.52 -6.37
N ASP A 63 -14.14 -22.77 -5.74
CA ASP A 63 -13.71 -24.11 -5.35
C ASP A 63 -14.37 -24.57 -4.02
N GLY A 64 -15.23 -23.74 -3.42
CA GLY A 64 -15.96 -24.05 -2.18
C GLY A 64 -15.09 -24.11 -0.92
N LEU A 65 -13.83 -23.63 -1.01
CA LEU A 65 -12.88 -23.63 0.11
C LEU A 65 -13.25 -22.60 1.18
N VAL A 66 -13.91 -21.52 0.76
CA VAL A 66 -14.42 -20.49 1.65
C VAL A 66 -15.88 -20.16 1.35
N ASN A 67 -16.63 -19.80 2.39
CA ASN A 67 -17.90 -19.10 2.25
C ASN A 67 -17.66 -17.60 2.48
N VAL A 68 -18.24 -16.74 1.65
CA VAL A 68 -18.06 -15.29 1.72
C VAL A 68 -19.41 -14.62 1.74
N GLU A 69 -19.62 -13.80 2.77
CA GLU A 69 -20.76 -12.91 2.87
C GLU A 69 -20.25 -11.47 2.93
N ALA A 70 -20.90 -10.57 2.22
CA ALA A 70 -20.55 -9.15 2.23
C ALA A 70 -21.78 -8.31 2.59
N GLU A 71 -21.56 -7.34 3.47
CA GLU A 71 -22.62 -6.47 3.99
C GLU A 71 -22.14 -5.02 4.06
N GLY A 72 -22.96 -4.09 3.58
CA GLY A 72 -22.70 -2.66 3.70
C GLY A 72 -22.73 -2.21 5.15
N ARG A 73 -21.82 -1.30 5.53
CA ARG A 73 -21.78 -0.68 6.86
C ARG A 73 -22.44 0.71 6.91
N GLY A 74 -22.91 1.23 5.77
CA GLY A 74 -23.52 2.56 5.66
C GLY A 74 -22.53 3.73 5.74
N ASP A 75 -21.25 3.49 6.00
CA ASP A 75 -20.21 4.51 6.14
C ASP A 75 -19.19 4.50 4.98
N GLY A 76 -19.57 3.91 3.84
CA GLY A 76 -18.71 3.72 2.68
C GLY A 76 -17.81 2.49 2.73
N ARG A 77 -17.93 1.67 3.80
CA ARG A 77 -17.24 0.40 3.92
C ARG A 77 -18.22 -0.76 3.82
N MET A 78 -17.68 -1.94 3.51
CA MET A 78 -18.36 -3.21 3.73
C MET A 78 -17.61 -4.07 4.74
N THR A 79 -18.34 -4.93 5.44
CA THR A 79 -17.77 -6.05 6.17
C THR A 79 -17.82 -7.27 5.28
N MET A 80 -16.66 -7.89 5.04
CA MET A 80 -16.58 -9.16 4.31
C MET A 80 -16.29 -10.29 5.28
N SER A 81 -17.29 -11.14 5.52
CA SER A 81 -17.21 -12.30 6.41
C SER A 81 -16.72 -13.51 5.61
N VAL A 82 -15.45 -13.88 5.79
CA VAL A 82 -14.83 -15.02 5.11
C VAL A 82 -14.70 -16.19 6.06
N THR A 83 -15.39 -17.29 5.75
CA THR A 83 -15.40 -18.52 6.55
C THR A 83 -14.60 -19.61 5.84
N ASN A 84 -13.60 -20.18 6.52
CA ASN A 84 -12.83 -21.31 5.98
C ASN A 84 -13.59 -22.63 6.20
N ASN A 85 -14.01 -23.27 5.09
CA ASN A 85 -14.76 -24.53 5.10
C ASN A 85 -13.86 -25.77 5.11
N THR A 86 -12.54 -25.59 5.07
CA THR A 86 -11.58 -26.69 5.01
C THR A 86 -11.09 -27.09 6.41
N LYS A 87 -10.41 -28.25 6.48
CA LYS A 87 -9.78 -28.77 7.70
C LYS A 87 -8.38 -28.21 7.97
N ARG A 88 -7.86 -27.34 7.08
CA ARG A 88 -6.52 -26.77 7.17
C ARG A 88 -6.58 -25.25 7.19
N GLN A 89 -5.55 -24.60 7.74
CA GLN A 89 -5.46 -23.15 7.66
C GLN A 89 -5.29 -22.74 6.20
N LEU A 90 -5.97 -21.68 5.78
CA LEU A 90 -5.85 -21.09 4.46
C LEU A 90 -5.32 -19.67 4.58
N ARG A 91 -4.53 -19.27 3.59
CA ARG A 91 -4.25 -17.86 3.31
C ARG A 91 -5.12 -17.43 2.14
N VAL A 92 -5.98 -16.46 2.37
CA VAL A 92 -6.90 -15.94 1.34
C VAL A 92 -6.47 -14.53 0.97
N VAL A 93 -6.16 -14.33 -0.31
CA VAL A 93 -5.70 -13.05 -0.87
C VAL A 93 -6.86 -12.34 -1.55
N LEU A 94 -7.02 -11.05 -1.29
CA LEU A 94 -7.98 -10.19 -1.96
C LEU A 94 -7.44 -9.80 -3.35
N PRO A 95 -8.06 -10.26 -4.46
CA PRO A 95 -7.59 -9.89 -5.78
C PRO A 95 -7.88 -8.43 -6.12
N PRO A 96 -7.03 -7.81 -6.97
CA PRO A 96 -7.38 -6.54 -7.60
C PRO A 96 -8.56 -6.73 -8.56
N GLY A 97 -9.46 -5.75 -8.62
CA GLY A 97 -10.65 -5.80 -9.48
C GLY A 97 -11.86 -6.54 -8.88
N LEU A 98 -11.88 -6.76 -7.57
CA LEU A 98 -13.08 -7.24 -6.86
C LEU A 98 -14.19 -6.20 -6.94
N ILE A 99 -15.41 -6.62 -7.26
CA ILE A 99 -16.62 -5.78 -7.17
C ILE A 99 -17.57 -6.34 -6.10
N ALA A 100 -18.27 -5.43 -5.43
CA ALA A 100 -19.45 -5.72 -4.63
C ALA A 100 -20.69 -5.07 -5.27
N GLN A 101 -21.76 -5.84 -5.48
CA GLN A 101 -23.03 -5.35 -6.04
C GLN A 101 -24.18 -5.62 -5.07
N GLY A 102 -25.11 -4.67 -4.93
CA GLY A 102 -26.34 -4.87 -4.16
C GLY A 102 -27.12 -6.09 -4.66
N ALA A 103 -27.32 -7.09 -3.80
CA ALA A 103 -28.03 -8.32 -4.15
C ALA A 103 -29.49 -8.07 -4.56
N THR A 104 -30.06 -6.96 -4.09
CA THR A 104 -31.42 -6.49 -4.40
C THR A 104 -31.52 -5.84 -5.78
N GLY A 105 -30.42 -5.38 -6.37
CA GLY A 105 -30.38 -4.72 -7.69
C GLY A 105 -30.60 -5.66 -8.88
N GLN A 106 -30.31 -6.95 -8.72
CA GLN A 106 -30.52 -7.95 -9.78
C GLN A 106 -32.01 -8.30 -9.98
N MET A 107 -32.88 -7.91 -9.04
CA MET A 107 -34.34 -8.02 -9.17
C MET A 107 -35.02 -6.68 -9.54
N GLY A 108 -34.24 -5.64 -9.86
CA GLY A 108 -34.73 -4.31 -10.25
C GLY A 108 -34.54 -3.96 -11.73
N GLY A 109 -33.79 -4.75 -12.50
CA GLY A 109 -33.48 -4.51 -13.92
C GLY A 109 -34.64 -4.67 -14.91
N MET A 110 -35.87 -4.84 -14.42
CA MET A 110 -37.09 -4.94 -15.25
C MET A 110 -38.07 -3.79 -14.99
N GLY A 111 -37.58 -2.65 -14.49
CA GLY A 111 -38.35 -1.43 -14.20
C GLY A 111 -38.39 -0.41 -15.35
N GLY A 112 -38.35 -0.86 -16.60
CA GLY A 112 -38.58 -0.03 -17.79
C GLY A 112 -40.04 -0.12 -18.25
N MET A 113 -41.00 -0.09 -17.33
CA MET A 113 -42.42 -0.04 -17.65
C MET A 113 -42.93 1.35 -17.27
N GLY A 114 -42.90 2.25 -18.25
CA GLY A 114 -43.58 3.53 -18.20
C GLY A 114 -45.08 3.32 -18.02
N GLY A 115 -45.50 3.14 -16.78
CA GLY A 115 -46.88 3.19 -16.34
C GLY A 115 -47.25 4.62 -15.96
N GLY A 116 -47.22 5.52 -16.93
CA GLY A 116 -47.80 6.85 -16.79
C GLY A 116 -49.30 6.79 -17.04
N GLY A 117 -50.09 7.07 -16.00
CA GLY A 117 -51.46 7.57 -16.17
C GLY A 117 -52.58 6.71 -15.60
N MET A 118 -52.91 6.95 -14.34
CA MET A 118 -54.26 7.00 -13.75
C MET A 118 -54.04 7.19 -12.24
N GLY A 119 -54.44 8.28 -11.58
CA GLY A 119 -55.69 9.02 -11.73
C GLY A 119 -56.66 8.54 -10.66
N GLY A 120 -56.87 9.38 -9.62
CA GLY A 120 -57.81 9.15 -8.51
C GLY A 120 -57.13 8.47 -7.31
N GLY A 121 -57.21 8.96 -6.08
CA GLY A 121 -58.29 9.69 -5.42
C GLY A 121 -58.60 8.94 -4.11
N GLY A 122 -58.64 9.63 -2.97
CA GLY A 122 -58.98 9.03 -1.67
C GLY A 122 -57.95 9.42 -0.59
N MET A 123 -58.15 10.40 0.29
CA MET A 123 -59.19 10.57 1.32
C MET A 123 -58.96 9.68 2.57
N GLY A 124 -58.86 10.34 3.72
CA GLY A 124 -58.92 9.75 5.07
C GLY A 124 -57.54 9.51 5.71
N GLY A 125 -57.18 10.02 6.89
CA GLY A 125 -57.97 10.45 8.05
C GLY A 125 -57.83 9.43 9.19
N GLY A 126 -57.40 9.88 10.38
CA GLY A 126 -57.42 9.13 11.65
C GLY A 126 -56.01 8.85 12.21
N MET A 127 -55.55 9.42 13.32
CA MET A 127 -56.07 9.50 14.70
C MET A 127 -56.00 8.17 15.46
N GLY A 128 -55.36 8.19 16.64
CA GLY A 128 -55.31 7.12 17.64
C GLY A 128 -53.86 6.76 17.98
N GLY A 129 -53.31 7.13 19.13
CA GLY A 129 -53.70 6.68 20.48
C GLY A 129 -52.67 5.61 20.89
N GLY A 130 -51.83 5.82 21.91
CA GLY A 130 -52.19 5.88 23.32
C GLY A 130 -51.94 4.51 23.97
N GLY A 131 -51.21 4.47 25.09
CA GLY A 131 -51.02 3.27 25.91
C GLY A 131 -49.54 2.98 26.20
N MET A 132 -48.92 3.34 27.32
CA MET A 132 -49.21 3.06 28.74
C MET A 132 -48.72 1.67 29.19
N GLY A 133 -47.97 1.66 30.30
CA GLY A 133 -47.64 0.50 31.12
C GLY A 133 -46.28 -0.11 30.78
N GLY A 134 -45.33 -0.28 31.69
CA GLY A 134 -45.36 -0.22 33.14
C GLY A 134 -44.51 -1.36 33.69
N MET A 135 -44.03 -1.16 34.92
CA MET A 135 -43.78 -2.23 35.91
C MET A 135 -42.60 -3.17 35.61
N GLY A 136 -41.47 -2.96 36.27
CA GLY A 136 -41.15 -3.68 37.51
C GLY A 136 -39.89 -4.50 37.23
N GLY A 137 -38.89 -4.61 38.08
CA GLY A 137 -38.87 -4.58 39.53
C GLY A 137 -38.06 -5.80 39.96
N GLY A 138 -37.15 -5.60 40.92
CA GLY A 138 -36.83 -6.65 41.88
C GLY A 138 -35.53 -7.43 41.69
N GLY A 139 -34.75 -7.44 42.78
CA GLY A 139 -33.91 -8.55 43.20
C GLY A 139 -32.49 -8.52 42.65
N GLY A 140 -31.43 -8.28 43.43
CA GLY A 140 -31.22 -8.66 44.82
C GLY A 140 -30.55 -10.04 44.88
N GLY A 141 -29.45 -10.15 45.62
CA GLY A 141 -28.78 -11.42 45.93
C GLY A 141 -27.32 -11.47 45.46
N MET A 142 -26.29 -11.12 46.25
CA MET A 142 -25.82 -11.71 47.52
C MET A 142 -24.76 -12.80 47.30
N GLY A 143 -23.63 -12.63 48.01
CA GLY A 143 -22.69 -13.69 48.41
C GLY A 143 -21.66 -14.05 47.34
N GLY A 144 -20.35 -13.96 47.54
CA GLY A 144 -19.60 -14.10 48.78
C GLY A 144 -18.90 -15.46 48.79
N MET A 145 -17.59 -15.48 48.58
CA MET A 145 -16.58 -16.48 48.99
C MET A 145 -15.32 -16.14 48.17
N GLY A 146 -14.21 -15.73 48.79
CA GLY A 146 -13.33 -16.62 49.55
C GLY A 146 -12.46 -17.36 48.55
N GLY A 147 -11.13 -17.31 48.52
CA GLY A 147 -10.11 -16.81 49.41
C GLY A 147 -8.80 -17.51 49.01
N GLY A 148 -7.66 -16.90 49.28
CA GLY A 148 -6.40 -17.59 49.56
C GLY A 148 -5.62 -18.25 48.40
N MET A 149 -4.47 -17.65 48.10
CA MET A 149 -3.15 -18.24 47.78
C MET A 149 -2.45 -17.26 46.83
N GLY A 150 -1.31 -16.65 47.15
CA GLY A 150 -0.20 -17.19 47.89
C GLY A 150 0.95 -17.41 46.91
N GLY A 151 1.96 -16.56 46.98
CA GLY A 151 3.30 -16.87 46.49
C GLY A 151 3.71 -16.21 45.17
N GLY A 152 4.89 -15.59 45.20
CA GLY A 152 5.79 -15.60 44.05
C GLY A 152 6.23 -14.24 43.53
N MET A 153 7.32 -13.73 44.13
CA MET A 153 8.45 -13.11 43.44
C MET A 153 8.46 -13.25 41.90
N MET A 154 8.77 -12.14 41.23
CA MET A 154 9.63 -11.98 40.02
C MET A 154 9.14 -10.67 39.37
N GLY A 155 9.84 -9.55 39.56
CA GLY A 155 11.09 -9.31 38.86
C GLY A 155 10.77 -8.37 37.70
N GLY A 156 11.21 -7.12 37.80
CA GLY A 156 11.06 -6.11 36.75
C GLY A 156 11.80 -6.52 35.48
N GLY A 157 11.13 -7.33 34.66
CA GLY A 157 11.57 -7.67 33.32
C GLY A 157 11.18 -6.56 32.37
N VAL A 158 12.18 -5.88 31.82
CA VAL A 158 12.03 -5.10 30.59
C VAL A 158 11.41 -6.05 29.55
N MET A 159 10.25 -5.70 28.99
CA MET A 159 9.58 -6.59 28.05
C MET A 159 10.51 -6.92 26.86
N PRO A 160 10.50 -8.17 26.37
CA PRO A 160 11.28 -8.53 25.19
C PRO A 160 10.94 -7.62 24.01
N PRO A 161 11.92 -7.18 23.19
CA PRO A 161 11.69 -6.34 22.01
C PRO A 161 10.60 -6.87 21.06
N THR A 162 10.41 -8.19 21.01
CA THR A 162 9.37 -8.89 20.24
C THR A 162 7.95 -8.58 20.72
N MET A 163 7.77 -8.25 22.00
CA MET A 163 6.47 -7.87 22.58
C MET A 163 6.11 -6.41 22.27
N GLY A 164 7.12 -5.52 22.20
CA GLY A 164 6.94 -4.15 21.72
C GLY A 164 6.51 -4.07 20.25
N LEU A 165 7.05 -4.96 19.41
CA LEU A 165 6.65 -5.15 18.01
C LEU A 165 5.20 -5.63 17.85
N MET A 166 4.75 -6.59 18.68
CA MET A 166 3.35 -7.03 18.69
C MET A 166 2.39 -5.93 19.14
N MET A 167 2.80 -5.06 20.07
CA MET A 167 1.98 -3.94 20.51
C MET A 167 1.90 -2.81 19.48
N LEU A 168 3.00 -2.51 18.76
CA LEU A 168 2.97 -1.59 17.62
C LEU A 168 2.04 -2.08 16.51
N GLY A 169 2.21 -3.34 16.12
CA GLY A 169 1.31 -4.01 15.19
C GLY A 169 -0.13 -3.86 15.65
N ARG A 170 -0.42 -4.18 16.92
CA ARG A 170 -1.76 -4.02 17.51
C ARG A 170 -2.32 -2.60 17.50
N LEU A 171 -1.48 -1.58 17.53
CA LEU A 171 -1.94 -0.20 17.58
C LEU A 171 -2.16 0.40 16.19
N ILE A 172 -1.34 0.02 15.21
CA ILE A 172 -1.66 0.22 13.78
C ILE A 172 -2.93 -0.59 13.42
N MET A 173 -3.05 -1.84 13.91
CA MET A 173 -4.24 -2.72 13.79
C MET A 173 -5.47 -2.22 14.57
N SER A 174 -5.34 -1.22 15.45
CA SER A 174 -6.50 -0.64 16.13
C SER A 174 -6.95 0.68 15.51
N LEU A 175 -6.17 1.26 14.59
CA LEU A 175 -6.30 2.67 14.19
C LEU A 175 -6.27 2.92 12.69
N CYS A 176 -5.70 2.01 11.90
CA CYS A 176 -5.74 2.06 10.44
C CYS A 176 -6.74 1.06 9.81
N GLY A 177 -7.35 0.19 10.61
CA GLY A 177 -8.39 -0.78 10.22
C GLY A 177 -8.74 -1.65 11.43
N ASP A 178 -9.96 -2.20 11.50
CA ASP A 178 -10.37 -3.06 12.62
C ASP A 178 -9.36 -4.21 12.83
N TYR A 179 -9.31 -4.76 14.06
CA TYR A 179 -8.49 -5.92 14.47
C TYR A 179 -8.71 -7.18 13.61
N ASP A 180 -9.61 -7.11 12.63
CA ASP A 180 -9.88 -8.16 11.65
C ASP A 180 -9.72 -7.68 10.20
N SER A 181 -8.93 -6.65 9.88
CA SER A 181 -8.69 -6.23 8.48
C SER A 181 -7.83 -7.21 7.65
N TRP A 182 -7.97 -7.10 6.31
CA TRP A 182 -7.28 -7.90 5.28
C TRP A 182 -5.74 -7.84 5.29
N ASP A 183 -5.06 -7.20 6.23
CA ASP A 183 -3.64 -6.85 6.03
C ASP A 183 -2.80 -6.84 7.31
N GLN A 184 -2.81 -7.92 8.08
CA GLN A 184 -2.13 -7.91 9.39
C GLN A 184 -0.71 -8.47 9.37
N ARG A 185 -0.30 -9.17 8.31
CA ARG A 185 1.04 -9.78 8.19
C ARG A 185 1.87 -9.23 7.04
N SER A 186 1.29 -8.60 6.01
CA SER A 186 2.12 -7.87 5.02
C SER A 186 2.82 -6.66 5.66
N LEU A 187 2.23 -6.10 6.74
CA LEU A 187 2.84 -5.13 7.65
C LEU A 187 4.08 -5.62 8.42
N MET A 188 4.29 -6.93 8.52
CA MET A 188 5.41 -7.55 9.26
C MET A 188 6.28 -8.47 8.39
N SER A 189 5.90 -8.70 7.12
CA SER A 189 6.54 -9.65 6.21
C SER A 189 7.92 -9.20 5.72
N SER A 190 8.31 -7.93 5.90
CA SER A 190 9.69 -7.49 5.68
C SER A 190 10.65 -7.98 6.78
N MET A 191 10.14 -8.49 7.90
CA MET A 191 10.93 -8.78 9.10
C MET A 191 11.14 -10.28 9.41
N GLY A 192 10.72 -11.18 8.51
CA GLY A 192 10.73 -12.64 8.76
C GLY A 192 11.48 -13.51 7.75
N GLY A 193 12.22 -12.93 6.80
CA GLY A 193 12.90 -13.66 5.72
C GLY A 193 14.42 -13.88 5.93
N MET A 194 14.97 -13.52 7.08
CA MET A 194 16.39 -13.72 7.37
C MET A 194 16.53 -14.76 8.47
N GLY A 195 16.71 -16.00 8.03
CA GLY A 195 16.81 -17.18 8.88
C GLY A 195 17.83 -16.99 9.99
N GLY A 196 17.34 -17.17 11.22
CA GLY A 196 18.17 -17.50 12.36
C GLY A 196 18.90 -18.81 12.09
N GLY A 197 20.16 -18.69 11.70
CA GLY A 197 21.13 -19.78 11.61
C GLY A 197 22.37 -19.43 12.43
N MET A 198 22.19 -19.05 13.71
CA MET A 198 23.29 -18.84 14.64
C MET A 198 23.19 -19.90 15.73
N GLY A 199 23.82 -21.04 15.47
CA GLY A 199 23.87 -22.17 16.38
C GLY A 199 24.61 -23.34 15.77
N GLY A 200 25.93 -23.38 15.94
CA GLY A 200 26.74 -24.54 15.58
C GLY A 200 28.21 -24.21 15.42
N GLY A 201 28.96 -24.37 16.51
CA GLY A 201 30.42 -24.28 16.48
C GLY A 201 31.03 -25.36 15.58
N GLY A 202 32.06 -24.97 14.84
CA GLY A 202 32.87 -25.87 14.04
C GLY A 202 34.16 -25.16 13.64
N MET A 203 35.23 -25.42 14.40
CA MET A 203 36.61 -25.16 13.99
C MET A 203 36.88 -25.78 12.62
N GLY A 204 37.54 -25.04 11.72
CA GLY A 204 38.18 -25.67 10.55
C GLY A 204 38.55 -24.71 9.43
N GLY A 205 39.84 -24.36 9.37
CA GLY A 205 40.58 -24.22 8.10
C GLY A 205 40.42 -22.92 7.31
N GLY A 206 41.53 -22.20 7.15
CA GLY A 206 41.64 -21.02 6.30
C GLY A 206 41.36 -21.28 4.83
N GLY A 207 40.91 -20.23 4.14
CA GLY A 207 40.65 -20.26 2.71
C GLY A 207 40.14 -18.90 2.22
N MET A 208 41.10 -18.04 1.84
CA MET A 208 41.04 -17.10 0.72
C MET A 208 39.68 -16.57 0.24
N GLY A 209 39.49 -15.25 0.43
CA GLY A 209 38.98 -14.32 -0.60
C GLY A 209 37.68 -14.70 -1.30
N GLY A 210 36.55 -14.60 -0.60
CA GLY A 210 35.22 -14.68 -1.19
C GLY A 210 34.54 -13.32 -1.23
N MET A 211 34.22 -12.85 -2.43
CA MET A 211 33.18 -11.87 -2.76
C MET A 211 32.12 -11.73 -1.67
N GLY A 212 32.18 -10.64 -0.90
CA GLY A 212 31.16 -10.25 0.06
C GLY A 212 30.55 -8.93 -0.36
N GLY A 213 29.26 -8.94 -0.70
CA GLY A 213 28.50 -7.71 -0.95
C GLY A 213 27.53 -7.73 -2.14
N MET A 214 26.96 -8.89 -2.49
CA MET A 214 25.82 -8.96 -3.40
C MET A 214 24.65 -9.59 -2.63
N GLY A 215 23.96 -8.77 -1.83
CA GLY A 215 22.82 -9.19 -1.02
C GLY A 215 21.93 -7.98 -0.75
N GLY A 216 20.84 -7.87 -1.51
CA GLY A 216 19.85 -6.81 -1.34
C GLY A 216 19.28 -6.22 -2.63
N MET A 217 19.09 -7.01 -3.69
CA MET A 217 18.15 -6.64 -4.75
C MET A 217 16.75 -6.57 -4.13
N GLY A 218 16.26 -5.37 -3.81
CA GLY A 218 14.86 -5.19 -3.45
C GLY A 218 14.48 -3.92 -2.70
N GLY A 219 15.42 -3.18 -2.11
CA GLY A 219 15.10 -1.93 -1.40
C GLY A 219 15.84 -0.75 -2.01
N GLY A 220 15.13 0.16 -2.68
CA GLY A 220 15.71 1.44 -3.11
C GLY A 220 16.25 2.28 -1.96
N MET A 221 17.07 3.27 -2.27
CA MET A 221 17.66 4.16 -1.28
C MET A 221 16.54 4.79 -0.43
N ARG A 222 16.54 4.49 0.88
CA ARG A 222 15.51 4.95 1.83
C ARG A 222 14.08 4.69 1.34
N SER A 223 13.86 3.56 0.66
CA SER A 223 12.55 3.14 0.20
C SER A 223 11.97 2.08 1.13
N VAL A 224 10.69 2.19 1.45
CA VAL A 224 9.95 1.08 2.06
C VAL A 224 9.52 0.15 0.93
N PRO A 225 9.69 -1.18 1.03
CA PRO A 225 9.23 -2.08 -0.01
C PRO A 225 7.72 -1.95 -0.23
N PRO A 226 7.23 -2.02 -1.49
CA PRO A 226 5.81 -2.03 -1.75
C PRO A 226 5.16 -3.22 -1.05
N THR A 227 3.95 -3.03 -0.56
CA THR A 227 3.23 -4.10 0.14
C THR A 227 2.48 -4.97 -0.86
N GLY A 228 2.45 -6.28 -0.60
CA GLY A 228 1.68 -7.21 -1.40
C GLY A 228 0.16 -6.96 -1.29
N LEU A 229 -0.59 -7.71 -2.09
CA LEU A 229 -2.06 -7.71 -2.03
C LEU A 229 -2.55 -8.05 -0.61
N PRO A 230 -3.66 -7.45 -0.16
CA PRO A 230 -4.23 -7.77 1.14
C PRO A 230 -4.54 -9.28 1.26
N PHE A 231 -4.20 -9.89 2.39
CA PHE A 231 -4.53 -11.28 2.68
C PHE A 231 -4.90 -11.55 4.14
N ALA A 232 -5.74 -12.55 4.36
CA ALA A 232 -6.12 -13.03 5.68
C ALA A 232 -5.76 -14.51 5.86
N ASP A 233 -5.11 -14.83 6.98
CA ASP A 233 -4.89 -16.20 7.41
C ASP A 233 -6.11 -16.66 8.25
N ILE A 234 -6.84 -17.65 7.74
CA ILE A 234 -8.11 -18.12 8.31
C ILE A 234 -7.95 -19.57 8.78
N LYS A 235 -8.12 -19.78 10.08
CA LYS A 235 -8.06 -21.11 10.70
C LYS A 235 -9.24 -22.00 10.24
N PRO A 236 -9.09 -23.34 10.26
CA PRO A 236 -10.17 -24.27 9.93
C PRO A 236 -11.48 -23.94 10.65
N GLY A 237 -12.60 -23.88 9.91
CA GLY A 237 -13.93 -23.64 10.47
C GLY A 237 -14.12 -22.29 11.15
N LYS A 238 -13.22 -21.32 10.94
CA LYS A 238 -13.32 -19.98 11.50
C LYS A 238 -13.75 -18.97 10.46
N THR A 239 -14.51 -17.99 10.92
CA THR A 239 -14.92 -16.81 10.18
C THR A 239 -14.06 -15.63 10.60
N ARG A 240 -13.69 -14.81 9.62
CA ARG A 240 -13.00 -13.53 9.80
C ARG A 240 -13.87 -12.42 9.21
N GLU A 241 -14.08 -11.35 9.96
CA GLU A 241 -14.84 -10.18 9.51
C GLU A 241 -13.88 -9.11 9.02
N LEU A 242 -13.75 -8.97 7.70
CA LEU A 242 -12.71 -8.18 7.09
C LEU A 242 -13.29 -6.86 6.55
N PRO A 243 -13.12 -5.72 7.25
CA PRO A 243 -13.56 -4.43 6.73
C PRO A 243 -12.82 -4.09 5.43
N THR A 244 -13.57 -3.66 4.44
CA THR A 244 -13.07 -3.36 3.09
C THR A 244 -13.61 -2.02 2.64
N ARG A 245 -12.72 -1.14 2.14
CA ARG A 245 -13.11 0.15 1.54
C ARG A 245 -13.72 -0.09 0.18
N LEU A 246 -14.69 0.74 -0.20
CA LEU A 246 -15.38 0.65 -1.47
C LEU A 246 -15.15 1.90 -2.30
N VAL A 247 -15.23 1.72 -3.62
CA VAL A 247 -15.31 2.81 -4.59
C VAL A 247 -16.54 2.54 -5.45
N SER A 248 -17.34 3.56 -5.68
CA SER A 248 -18.56 3.44 -6.47
C SER A 248 -18.26 3.54 -7.95
N LEU A 249 -18.83 2.61 -8.73
CA LEU A 249 -18.82 2.63 -10.20
C LEU A 249 -20.06 3.31 -10.79
N SER A 250 -20.98 3.77 -9.92
CA SER A 250 -22.24 4.37 -10.31
C SER A 250 -22.10 5.89 -10.42
N ASP A 251 -23.02 6.49 -11.18
CA ASP A 251 -23.20 7.94 -11.19
C ASP A 251 -23.44 8.47 -9.77
N PRO A 252 -23.00 9.71 -9.47
CA PRO A 252 -23.32 10.39 -8.22
C PRO A 252 -24.82 10.34 -7.89
N ASP A 253 -25.16 10.45 -6.62
CA ASP A 253 -26.55 10.64 -6.20
C ASP A 253 -27.09 12.03 -6.59
N GLU A 254 -28.39 12.25 -6.34
CA GLU A 254 -29.07 13.50 -6.67
C GLU A 254 -28.47 14.73 -5.96
N ASN A 255 -27.77 14.51 -4.85
CA ASN A 255 -27.07 15.54 -4.08
C ASN A 255 -25.58 15.65 -4.46
N GLY A 256 -25.12 14.91 -5.47
CA GLY A 256 -23.73 14.85 -5.90
C GLY A 256 -22.83 14.01 -4.98
N GLY A 257 -23.41 13.19 -4.11
CA GLY A 257 -22.71 12.27 -3.22
C GLY A 257 -22.31 10.96 -3.90
N VAL A 258 -21.43 10.21 -3.23
CA VAL A 258 -21.02 8.87 -3.66
C VAL A 258 -22.11 7.88 -3.26
N LYS A 259 -22.66 7.13 -4.23
CA LYS A 259 -23.60 6.04 -3.95
C LYS A 259 -22.86 4.86 -3.33
N LEU A 260 -23.13 4.62 -2.05
CA LEU A 260 -22.50 3.57 -1.25
C LEU A 260 -23.58 2.63 -0.67
N PRO A 261 -23.24 1.36 -0.39
CA PRO A 261 -24.17 0.42 0.20
C PRO A 261 -24.70 0.89 1.56
N ALA A 262 -26.01 0.67 1.79
CA ALA A 262 -26.63 0.96 3.07
C ALA A 262 -26.14 0.00 4.17
N GLU A 263 -26.29 0.41 5.43
CA GLU A 263 -26.05 -0.49 6.56
C GLU A 263 -26.98 -1.71 6.45
N GLY A 264 -26.42 -2.92 6.53
CA GLY A 264 -27.20 -4.15 6.39
C GLY A 264 -27.43 -4.63 4.96
N GLU A 265 -27.05 -3.84 3.94
CA GLU A 265 -27.27 -4.22 2.54
C GLU A 265 -26.40 -5.42 2.17
N LYS A 266 -27.04 -6.53 1.76
CA LYS A 266 -26.33 -7.72 1.30
C LYS A 266 -25.73 -7.49 -0.08
N LEU A 267 -24.43 -7.78 -0.21
CA LEU A 267 -23.66 -7.56 -1.42
C LEU A 267 -23.21 -8.90 -2.01
N GLN A 268 -23.32 -9.03 -3.33
CA GLN A 268 -22.71 -10.10 -4.10
C GLN A 268 -21.31 -9.71 -4.53
N ILE A 269 -20.34 -10.60 -4.28
CA ILE A 269 -18.94 -10.39 -4.63
C ILE A 269 -18.64 -11.08 -5.97
N GLY A 270 -17.95 -10.37 -6.87
CA GLY A 270 -17.60 -10.86 -8.19
C GLY A 270 -16.35 -10.21 -8.78
N ASP A 271 -16.01 -10.59 -10.01
CA ASP A 271 -14.92 -9.98 -10.78
C ASP A 271 -15.46 -8.81 -11.62
N VAL A 272 -14.72 -7.69 -11.67
CA VAL A 272 -15.04 -6.54 -12.53
C VAL A 272 -15.36 -6.92 -13.97
N ALA A 273 -14.66 -7.90 -14.52
CA ALA A 273 -14.87 -8.34 -15.90
C ALA A 273 -16.27 -8.91 -16.16
N GLN A 274 -17.00 -9.31 -15.12
CA GLN A 274 -18.37 -9.83 -15.23
C GLN A 274 -19.42 -8.72 -15.33
N ILE A 275 -19.07 -7.49 -14.92
CA ILE A 275 -20.04 -6.40 -14.69
C ILE A 275 -19.76 -5.21 -15.60
N ASN A 276 -18.49 -4.88 -15.82
CA ASN A 276 -18.10 -3.79 -16.70
C ASN A 276 -17.20 -4.32 -17.83
N PRO A 277 -17.67 -4.32 -19.09
CA PRO A 277 -16.89 -4.83 -20.21
C PRO A 277 -15.76 -3.88 -20.66
N ASP A 278 -15.69 -2.64 -20.14
CA ASP A 278 -14.66 -1.68 -20.54
C ASP A 278 -13.28 -2.09 -19.97
N PRO A 279 -12.31 -2.46 -20.85
CA PRO A 279 -10.98 -2.86 -20.41
C PRO A 279 -10.22 -1.73 -19.69
N ARG A 280 -10.50 -0.44 -19.99
CA ARG A 280 -9.88 0.69 -19.29
C ARG A 280 -10.35 0.78 -17.83
N VAL A 281 -11.65 0.61 -17.57
CA VAL A 281 -12.17 0.57 -16.19
C VAL A 281 -11.55 -0.59 -15.41
N GLN A 282 -11.47 -1.78 -16.02
CA GLN A 282 -10.83 -2.95 -15.40
C GLN A 282 -9.34 -2.71 -15.09
N LYS A 283 -8.60 -2.12 -16.04
CA LYS A 283 -7.18 -1.78 -15.86
C LYS A 283 -7.00 -0.76 -14.75
N ALA A 284 -7.81 0.30 -14.75
CA ALA A 284 -7.77 1.35 -13.73
C ALA A 284 -8.03 0.78 -12.33
N LEU A 285 -9.09 -0.01 -12.15
CA LEU A 285 -9.40 -0.63 -10.86
C LEU A 285 -8.27 -1.52 -10.36
N LYS A 286 -7.67 -2.33 -11.25
CA LYS A 286 -6.56 -3.20 -10.87
C LYS A 286 -5.33 -2.41 -10.45
N ARG A 287 -5.01 -1.34 -11.18
CA ARG A 287 -3.88 -0.44 -10.87
C ARG A 287 -4.10 0.35 -9.58
N LEU A 288 -5.26 0.95 -9.39
CA LEU A 288 -5.61 1.67 -8.16
C LEU A 288 -5.54 0.76 -6.93
N ALA A 289 -6.04 -0.47 -7.04
CA ALA A 289 -5.96 -1.46 -5.98
C ALA A 289 -4.50 -1.88 -5.68
N ALA A 290 -3.71 -2.15 -6.71
CA ALA A 290 -2.30 -2.52 -6.57
C ALA A 290 -1.46 -1.40 -5.93
N ALA A 291 -1.73 -0.15 -6.33
CA ALA A 291 -1.05 1.03 -5.80
C ALA A 291 -1.60 1.51 -4.44
N LYS A 292 -2.62 0.81 -3.89
CA LYS A 292 -3.31 1.18 -2.64
C LYS A 292 -3.78 2.64 -2.64
N ALA A 293 -4.30 3.07 -3.80
CA ALA A 293 -4.70 4.45 -4.04
C ALA A 293 -5.73 4.93 -2.99
N PRO A 294 -5.66 6.19 -2.54
CA PRO A 294 -6.68 6.77 -1.68
C PRO A 294 -8.08 6.65 -2.31
N GLU A 295 -9.07 6.45 -1.44
CA GLU A 295 -10.47 6.29 -1.85
C GLU A 295 -10.98 7.50 -2.63
N SER A 296 -10.57 8.70 -2.21
CA SER A 296 -10.88 9.96 -2.87
C SER A 296 -10.41 10.02 -4.32
N ILE A 297 -9.14 9.69 -4.58
CA ILE A 297 -8.56 9.65 -5.92
C ILE A 297 -9.22 8.55 -6.74
N SER A 298 -9.39 7.37 -6.14
CA SER A 298 -10.02 6.23 -6.80
C SER A 298 -11.45 6.55 -7.24
N GLN A 299 -12.23 7.26 -6.41
CA GLN A 299 -13.59 7.68 -6.74
C GLN A 299 -13.63 8.70 -7.88
N MET A 300 -12.70 9.67 -7.91
CA MET A 300 -12.60 10.63 -9.02
C MET A 300 -12.28 9.91 -10.35
N VAL A 301 -11.35 8.96 -10.32
CA VAL A 301 -10.99 8.15 -11.50
C VAL A 301 -12.18 7.30 -11.96
N MET A 302 -12.90 6.66 -11.03
CA MET A 302 -14.07 5.84 -11.39
C MET A 302 -15.20 6.67 -11.97
N TRP A 303 -15.47 7.86 -11.44
CA TRP A 303 -16.45 8.76 -12.05
C TRP A 303 -16.05 9.23 -13.45
N ARG A 304 -14.75 9.43 -13.72
CA ARG A 304 -14.28 9.75 -15.06
C ARG A 304 -14.47 8.56 -16.02
N LEU A 305 -14.03 7.37 -15.62
CA LEU A 305 -13.95 6.22 -16.52
C LEU A 305 -15.26 5.43 -16.62
N ALA A 306 -15.93 5.16 -15.51
CA ALA A 306 -17.15 4.35 -15.48
C ALA A 306 -18.42 5.17 -15.77
N SER A 307 -18.48 6.40 -15.25
CA SER A 307 -19.64 7.31 -15.43
C SER A 307 -19.47 8.34 -16.56
N GLY A 308 -18.27 8.47 -17.12
CA GLY A 308 -18.01 9.43 -18.21
C GLY A 308 -18.13 10.90 -17.79
N LEU A 309 -18.01 11.22 -16.50
CA LEU A 309 -18.13 12.61 -16.04
C LEU A 309 -16.94 13.45 -16.49
N GLU A 310 -17.21 14.71 -16.83
CA GLU A 310 -16.17 15.70 -17.14
C GLU A 310 -15.45 16.17 -15.86
N TRP A 311 -14.17 16.49 -16.00
CA TRP A 311 -13.34 16.87 -14.85
C TRP A 311 -13.85 18.11 -14.11
N ASP A 312 -14.46 19.08 -14.81
CA ASP A 312 -15.09 20.25 -14.17
C ASP A 312 -16.32 19.88 -13.33
N VAL A 313 -17.00 18.79 -13.68
CA VAL A 313 -18.11 18.26 -12.88
C VAL A 313 -17.55 17.54 -11.67
N ILE A 314 -16.55 16.67 -11.86
CA ILE A 314 -15.87 15.95 -10.78
C ILE A 314 -15.26 16.94 -9.75
N ALA A 315 -14.61 18.00 -10.22
CA ALA A 315 -14.04 19.04 -9.36
C ALA A 315 -15.10 19.68 -8.44
N ARG A 316 -16.30 19.96 -8.98
CA ARG A 316 -17.43 20.52 -8.21
C ARG A 316 -18.01 19.52 -7.22
N LEU A 317 -18.16 18.26 -7.62
CA LEU A 317 -18.68 17.20 -6.74
C LEU A 317 -17.74 16.88 -5.57
N THR A 318 -16.44 17.03 -5.80
CA THR A 318 -15.40 16.66 -4.83
C THR A 318 -14.94 17.81 -3.93
N GLU A 319 -15.39 19.05 -4.15
CA GLU A 319 -14.92 20.25 -3.45
C GLU A 319 -14.92 20.11 -1.91
N LYS A 320 -15.94 19.43 -1.36
CA LYS A 320 -16.10 19.28 0.10
C LYS A 320 -15.15 18.28 0.75
N TRP A 321 -14.64 17.31 -0.01
CA TRP A 321 -13.89 16.19 0.56
C TRP A 321 -12.56 15.91 -0.13
N GLY A 322 -12.41 16.26 -1.40
CA GLY A 322 -11.16 16.18 -2.17
C GLY A 322 -10.30 17.44 -2.05
N ASN A 323 -9.18 17.46 -2.76
CA ASN A 323 -8.36 18.64 -2.95
C ASN A 323 -7.80 18.69 -4.38
N SER A 324 -7.25 19.83 -4.78
CA SER A 324 -6.75 20.04 -6.15
C SER A 324 -5.57 19.14 -6.53
N TYR A 325 -4.72 18.73 -5.58
CA TYR A 325 -3.65 17.77 -5.86
C TYR A 325 -4.21 16.36 -6.13
N GLU A 326 -5.22 15.94 -5.37
CA GLU A 326 -5.92 14.66 -5.59
C GLU A 326 -6.62 14.64 -6.96
N LEU A 327 -7.26 15.75 -7.35
CA LEU A 327 -7.89 15.89 -8.68
C LEU A 327 -6.86 15.82 -9.81
N THR A 328 -5.76 16.58 -9.71
CA THR A 328 -4.68 16.56 -10.72
C THR A 328 -4.05 15.18 -10.83
N MET A 329 -3.89 14.46 -9.72
CA MET A 329 -3.40 13.08 -9.75
C MET A 329 -4.39 12.12 -10.42
N ALA A 330 -5.69 12.27 -10.16
CA ALA A 330 -6.71 11.48 -10.85
C ALA A 330 -6.71 11.74 -12.36
N GLN A 331 -6.55 13.01 -12.78
CA GLN A 331 -6.43 13.42 -14.18
C GLN A 331 -5.23 12.78 -14.86
N ASP A 332 -4.04 13.01 -14.29
CA ASP A 332 -2.78 12.49 -14.80
C ASP A 332 -2.77 10.96 -14.87
N PHE A 333 -3.32 10.28 -13.86
CA PHE A 333 -3.47 8.82 -13.88
C PHE A 333 -4.34 8.33 -15.04
N VAL A 334 -5.49 8.98 -15.29
CA VAL A 334 -6.38 8.60 -16.40
C VAL A 334 -5.73 8.86 -17.75
N ASP A 335 -5.03 9.99 -17.90
CA ASP A 335 -4.37 10.37 -19.14
C ASP A 335 -3.22 9.41 -19.49
N ARG A 336 -2.46 8.96 -18.48
CA ARG A 336 -1.33 8.04 -18.63
C ARG A 336 -1.70 6.55 -18.50
N LEU A 337 -2.96 6.22 -18.20
CA LEU A 337 -3.41 4.85 -17.88
C LEU A 337 -2.95 3.81 -18.90
N ASP A 338 -2.93 4.16 -20.18
CA ASP A 338 -2.58 3.22 -21.25
C ASP A 338 -1.07 3.04 -21.42
N SER A 339 -0.26 4.03 -21.03
CA SER A 339 1.20 4.07 -21.19
C SER A 339 2.00 3.79 -19.92
N LEU A 340 1.37 3.78 -18.74
CA LEU A 340 2.06 3.54 -17.47
C LEU A 340 2.67 2.12 -17.41
N PRO A 341 3.98 1.97 -17.16
CA PRO A 341 4.61 0.67 -16.85
C PRO A 341 4.00 0.05 -15.59
N ASP A 342 3.95 -1.29 -15.49
CA ASP A 342 3.37 -1.99 -14.33
C ASP A 342 4.23 -1.86 -13.04
N ASP A 343 5.50 -1.50 -13.18
CA ASP A 343 6.53 -1.46 -12.13
C ASP A 343 6.98 -0.04 -11.73
N GLU A 344 6.45 1.00 -12.37
CA GLU A 344 6.78 2.39 -12.08
C GLU A 344 5.62 3.08 -11.37
N SER A 345 5.79 3.29 -10.06
CA SER A 345 4.85 3.99 -9.17
C SER A 345 4.96 5.52 -9.26
N GLY A 346 5.88 6.07 -10.06
CA GLY A 346 6.18 7.50 -10.17
C GLY A 346 7.68 7.80 -10.25
N SER A 347 8.03 9.06 -10.54
CA SER A 347 9.41 9.48 -10.78
C SER A 347 9.88 10.62 -9.86
N LEU A 348 11.13 10.53 -9.39
CA LEU A 348 11.88 11.64 -8.79
C LEU A 348 12.79 12.23 -9.88
N LEU A 349 12.51 13.45 -10.30
CA LEU A 349 13.33 14.12 -11.32
C LEU A 349 14.56 14.73 -10.67
N PHE A 350 15.75 14.51 -11.22
CA PHE A 350 16.96 15.06 -10.64
C PHE A 350 17.92 15.64 -11.66
N GLN A 351 18.66 16.66 -11.26
CA GLN A 351 19.76 17.23 -12.02
C GLN A 351 20.94 17.49 -11.09
N VAL A 352 22.14 17.06 -11.48
CA VAL A 352 23.37 17.32 -10.76
C VAL A 352 24.26 18.19 -11.64
N ASP A 353 24.57 19.40 -11.15
CA ASP A 353 25.43 20.36 -11.83
C ASP A 353 26.68 20.64 -10.97
N ALA A 354 27.80 20.91 -11.64
CA ALA A 354 29.05 21.32 -11.01
C ALA A 354 29.23 22.84 -11.12
N ALA A 355 29.55 23.52 -10.01
CA ALA A 355 29.84 24.96 -10.06
C ALA A 355 31.23 25.26 -10.64
N ALA A 356 32.20 24.36 -10.43
CA ALA A 356 33.56 24.46 -10.94
C ALA A 356 33.87 23.30 -11.91
N ALA A 357 34.83 23.51 -12.82
CA ALA A 357 35.20 22.50 -13.82
C ALA A 357 35.77 21.21 -13.18
N GLU A 358 36.43 21.33 -12.03
CA GLU A 358 37.00 20.23 -11.25
C GLU A 358 35.93 19.28 -10.67
N ASP A 359 34.73 19.79 -10.38
CA ASP A 359 33.62 19.01 -9.82
C ASP A 359 32.79 18.30 -10.92
N LYS A 360 33.10 18.51 -12.20
CA LYS A 360 32.29 18.00 -13.32
C LYS A 360 32.29 16.48 -13.39
N ALA A 361 33.44 15.85 -13.20
CA ALA A 361 33.54 14.38 -13.19
C ALA A 361 32.72 13.76 -12.05
N LEU A 362 32.70 14.42 -10.88
CA LEU A 362 31.90 14.00 -9.74
C LEU A 362 30.40 14.16 -10.02
N ALA A 363 29.98 15.25 -10.65
CA ALA A 363 28.58 15.44 -11.05
C ALA A 363 28.11 14.33 -12.01
N GLU A 364 28.95 13.93 -12.96
CA GLU A 364 28.67 12.83 -13.90
C GLU A 364 28.58 11.47 -13.17
N GLU A 365 29.49 11.20 -12.22
CA GLU A 365 29.46 9.99 -11.39
C GLU A 365 28.21 9.90 -10.51
N LEU A 366 27.85 11.00 -9.83
CA LEU A 366 26.64 11.07 -9.01
C LEU A 366 25.39 10.92 -9.87
N THR A 367 25.38 11.53 -11.05
CA THR A 367 24.28 11.39 -12.00
C THR A 367 24.10 9.94 -12.43
N ALA A 368 25.18 9.26 -12.83
CA ALA A 368 25.15 7.86 -13.20
C ALA A 368 24.73 6.96 -12.02
N THR A 369 25.09 7.32 -10.80
CA THR A 369 24.71 6.57 -9.60
C THR A 369 23.23 6.71 -9.28
N LEU A 370 22.65 7.89 -9.42
CA LEU A 370 21.25 8.14 -9.09
C LEU A 370 20.29 7.64 -10.17
N LYS A 371 20.71 7.73 -11.44
CA LYS A 371 19.87 7.43 -12.60
C LYS A 371 19.28 6.02 -12.54
N ASP A 372 17.97 5.93 -12.78
CA ASP A 372 17.19 4.70 -12.88
C ASP A 372 17.30 3.83 -11.61
N LYS A 373 17.46 4.46 -10.44
CA LYS A 373 17.39 3.78 -9.13
C LYS A 373 16.15 4.20 -8.35
N PRO A 374 15.55 3.28 -7.57
CA PRO A 374 14.48 3.63 -6.66
C PRO A 374 15.01 4.45 -5.47
N ILE A 375 14.39 5.60 -5.22
CA ILE A 375 14.68 6.53 -4.13
C ILE A 375 13.34 6.98 -3.53
N LEU A 376 13.13 6.71 -2.23
CA LEU A 376 11.86 7.01 -1.53
C LEU A 376 10.61 6.38 -2.20
N GLY A 377 10.75 5.21 -2.83
CA GLY A 377 9.68 4.56 -3.59
C GLY A 377 9.48 5.07 -5.02
N LEU A 378 10.28 6.06 -5.47
CA LEU A 378 10.18 6.67 -6.80
C LEU A 378 11.39 6.34 -7.67
N TRP A 379 11.19 6.24 -8.98
CA TRP A 379 12.29 6.05 -9.93
C TRP A 379 13.02 7.37 -10.19
N ALA A 380 14.32 7.42 -9.89
CA ALA A 380 15.11 8.61 -10.12
C ALA A 380 15.42 8.80 -11.62
N ARG A 381 14.81 9.81 -12.24
CA ARG A 381 14.99 10.14 -13.67
C ARG A 381 15.83 11.39 -13.83
N GLN A 382 16.82 11.33 -14.72
CA GLN A 382 17.70 12.45 -15.00
C GLN A 382 16.98 13.52 -15.82
N GLY A 383 17.17 14.78 -15.42
CA GLY A 383 16.62 15.96 -16.08
C GLY A 383 15.44 16.53 -15.32
N VAL A 384 15.45 17.84 -15.11
CA VAL A 384 14.29 18.56 -14.55
C VAL A 384 13.75 19.49 -15.66
N PRO A 385 12.60 19.17 -16.27
CA PRO A 385 12.02 19.95 -17.35
C PRO A 385 11.64 21.36 -16.86
N ALA A 386 11.41 22.26 -17.81
CA ALA A 386 10.98 23.64 -17.50
C ALA A 386 9.64 23.65 -16.72
N GLU A 387 8.74 22.75 -17.07
CA GLU A 387 7.44 22.53 -16.43
C GLU A 387 7.28 21.04 -16.10
N PRO A 388 6.66 20.70 -14.96
CA PRO A 388 6.31 19.31 -14.65
C PRO A 388 5.26 18.77 -15.63
N GLU A 389 5.33 17.46 -15.90
CA GLU A 389 4.36 16.74 -16.74
C GLU A 389 3.22 16.11 -15.92
N GLY A 390 3.06 16.51 -14.66
CA GLY A 390 2.11 15.94 -13.71
C GLY A 390 2.54 16.11 -12.25
N PRO A 391 1.91 15.42 -11.29
CA PRO A 391 2.34 15.38 -9.91
C PRO A 391 3.76 14.82 -9.78
N ALA A 392 4.71 15.66 -9.39
CA ALA A 392 6.12 15.28 -9.38
C ALA A 392 6.93 16.00 -8.30
N VAL A 393 8.08 15.41 -7.97
CA VAL A 393 9.11 16.00 -7.11
C VAL A 393 10.40 16.09 -7.93
N ALA A 394 11.09 17.22 -7.81
CA ALA A 394 12.38 17.44 -8.44
C ALA A 394 13.45 17.86 -7.44
N CYS A 395 14.70 17.44 -7.67
CA CYS A 395 15.85 17.94 -6.94
C CYS A 395 16.96 18.43 -7.89
N ARG A 396 17.42 19.66 -7.69
CA ARG A 396 18.58 20.23 -8.37
C ARG A 396 19.73 20.30 -7.38
N VAL A 397 20.80 19.57 -7.67
CA VAL A 397 22.00 19.47 -6.84
C VAL A 397 23.09 20.28 -7.52
N ARG A 398 23.69 21.22 -6.79
CA ARG A 398 24.83 22.02 -7.26
C ARG A 398 26.04 21.75 -6.38
N LEU A 399 27.06 21.10 -6.93
CA LEU A 399 28.32 20.82 -6.26
C LEU A 399 29.17 22.10 -6.18
N ASN A 400 29.70 22.38 -4.99
CA ASN A 400 30.59 23.51 -4.70
C ASN A 400 31.79 23.02 -3.86
N GLY A 401 32.64 22.16 -4.42
CA GLY A 401 33.77 21.56 -3.71
C GLY A 401 33.34 20.56 -2.63
N GLU A 402 33.52 20.91 -1.35
CA GLU A 402 33.24 20.00 -0.22
C GLU A 402 31.76 19.94 0.18
N GLU A 403 30.91 20.77 -0.42
CA GLU A 403 29.49 20.82 -0.13
C GLU A 403 28.66 20.85 -1.41
N ALA A 404 27.47 20.24 -1.37
CA ALA A 404 26.47 20.32 -2.42
C ALA A 404 25.24 21.07 -1.92
N THR A 405 24.81 22.10 -2.65
CA THR A 405 23.53 22.75 -2.41
C THR A 405 22.42 22.02 -3.14
N VAL A 406 21.40 21.58 -2.41
CA VAL A 406 20.23 20.91 -2.97
C VAL A 406 19.02 21.82 -2.90
N LEU A 407 18.40 22.07 -4.05
CA LEU A 407 17.10 22.72 -4.18
C LEU A 407 16.05 21.66 -4.50
N VAL A 408 15.05 21.52 -3.62
CA VAL A 408 13.91 20.64 -3.84
C VAL A 408 12.74 21.47 -4.35
N SER A 409 12.09 20.99 -5.39
CA SER A 409 10.86 21.56 -5.93
C SER A 409 9.79 20.47 -6.02
N SER A 410 8.52 20.87 -5.94
CA SER A 410 7.40 19.99 -6.23
C SER A 410 6.55 20.62 -7.32
N SER A 411 5.72 19.83 -8.00
CA SER A 411 4.63 20.40 -8.78
C SER A 411 3.67 21.15 -7.85
N ASN A 412 3.04 22.20 -8.37
CA ASN A 412 1.91 22.87 -7.74
C ASN A 412 0.64 21.97 -7.79
N SER A 413 -0.48 22.50 -7.31
CA SER A 413 -1.74 21.76 -7.29
C SER A 413 -2.33 21.45 -8.67
N THR A 414 -1.86 22.11 -9.74
CA THR A 414 -2.32 21.86 -11.12
C THR A 414 -1.36 20.96 -11.89
N GLY A 415 -0.22 20.59 -11.32
CA GLY A 415 0.76 19.75 -12.01
C GLY A 415 1.53 20.44 -13.13
N GLN A 416 1.42 21.78 -13.27
CA GLN A 416 1.94 22.53 -14.43
C GLN A 416 3.09 23.48 -14.10
N THR A 417 3.41 23.68 -12.82
CA THR A 417 4.48 24.62 -12.43
C THR A 417 5.27 24.07 -11.25
N TRP A 418 6.60 24.23 -11.31
CA TRP A 418 7.49 23.96 -10.19
C TRP A 418 7.35 25.01 -9.09
N VAL A 419 7.09 24.57 -7.87
CA VAL A 419 7.13 25.41 -6.67
C VAL A 419 8.30 25.02 -5.78
N PRO A 420 9.06 26.00 -5.23
CA PRO A 420 10.12 25.71 -4.29
C PRO A 420 9.59 24.96 -3.07
N PHE A 421 10.23 23.85 -2.73
CA PHE A 421 9.79 22.95 -1.67
C PHE A 421 10.83 22.76 -0.56
N GLY A 422 12.00 23.39 -0.72
CA GLY A 422 13.01 23.52 0.32
C GLY A 422 14.42 23.59 -0.26
N LYS A 423 15.35 24.02 0.59
CA LYS A 423 16.78 24.04 0.28
C LYS A 423 17.54 23.40 1.44
N PHE A 424 18.64 22.72 1.16
CA PHE A 424 19.57 22.22 2.16
C PHE A 424 20.96 22.02 1.55
N THR A 425 21.94 21.77 2.41
CA THR A 425 23.32 21.46 2.01
C THR A 425 23.64 20.03 2.42
N VAL A 426 24.34 19.32 1.55
CA VAL A 426 24.87 17.97 1.80
C VAL A 426 26.39 18.04 1.77
N PRO A 427 27.09 17.57 2.81
CA PRO A 427 28.55 17.48 2.75
C PRO A 427 28.96 16.38 1.75
N VAL A 428 29.93 16.69 0.90
CA VAL A 428 30.54 15.73 -0.01
C VAL A 428 31.58 14.94 0.77
N ALA A 429 31.11 13.93 1.50
CA ALA A 429 31.96 13.06 2.31
C ALA A 429 33.01 12.37 1.42
N ARG A 430 34.24 12.23 1.92
CA ARG A 430 35.33 11.53 1.24
C ARG A 430 35.79 10.33 2.07
N LYS A 431 36.02 9.20 1.41
CA LYS A 431 36.60 7.97 1.94
C LYS A 431 37.78 7.58 1.06
N ASP A 432 38.96 7.41 1.66
CA ASP A 432 40.20 7.05 0.96
C ASP A 432 40.56 8.00 -0.21
N GLY A 433 40.29 9.30 -0.03
CA GLY A 433 40.55 10.33 -1.05
C GLY A 433 39.55 10.35 -2.21
N LYS A 434 38.56 9.46 -2.22
CA LYS A 434 37.43 9.45 -3.17
C LYS A 434 36.14 9.90 -2.49
N VAL A 435 35.15 10.36 -3.24
CA VAL A 435 33.85 10.71 -2.67
C VAL A 435 33.13 9.45 -2.22
N ASP A 436 32.56 9.50 -1.02
CA ASP A 436 31.66 8.48 -0.49
C ASP A 436 30.26 8.72 -1.10
N VAL A 437 30.09 8.18 -2.29
CA VAL A 437 28.88 8.34 -3.10
C VAL A 437 27.66 7.77 -2.35
N GLU A 438 27.79 6.63 -1.68
CA GLU A 438 26.69 6.02 -0.92
C GLU A 438 26.20 6.96 0.18
N LYS A 439 27.12 7.47 1.00
CA LYS A 439 26.79 8.43 2.07
C LYS A 439 26.19 9.73 1.53
N PHE A 440 26.69 10.22 0.39
CA PHE A 440 26.13 11.40 -0.26
C PHE A 440 24.69 11.15 -0.72
N THR A 441 24.43 10.04 -1.41
CA THR A 441 23.09 9.69 -1.90
C THR A 441 22.10 9.45 -0.76
N ASP A 442 22.54 8.83 0.34
CA ASP A 442 21.72 8.66 1.54
C ASP A 442 21.34 10.00 2.19
N ALA A 443 22.30 10.93 2.32
CA ALA A 443 22.06 12.26 2.85
C ALA A 443 21.17 13.12 1.92
N LEU A 444 21.32 12.98 0.61
CA LEU A 444 20.43 13.59 -0.38
C LEU A 444 18.99 13.09 -0.21
N ALA A 445 18.80 11.76 -0.15
CA ALA A 445 17.49 11.15 0.04
C ALA A 445 16.86 11.53 1.39
N GLU A 446 17.62 11.55 2.48
CA GLU A 446 17.16 12.05 3.80
C GLU A 446 16.69 13.51 3.73
N GLY A 447 17.49 14.35 3.08
CA GLY A 447 17.18 15.75 2.92
C GLY A 447 15.89 15.96 2.15
N VAL A 448 15.69 15.28 1.02
CA VAL A 448 14.42 15.31 0.26
C VAL A 448 13.25 14.82 1.11
N LEU A 449 13.40 13.65 1.76
CA LEU A 449 12.37 13.03 2.58
C LEU A 449 11.88 13.94 3.70
N SER A 450 12.80 14.61 4.40
CA SER A 450 12.48 15.51 5.51
C SER A 450 11.62 16.72 5.11
N ARG A 451 11.58 17.06 3.81
CA ARG A 451 10.68 18.10 3.29
C ARG A 451 9.33 17.51 2.91
N MET A 452 9.30 16.30 2.35
CA MET A 452 8.09 15.65 1.82
C MET A 452 7.17 15.11 2.90
N VAL A 453 7.73 14.53 3.97
CA VAL A 453 6.95 13.86 5.01
C VAL A 453 7.38 14.34 6.38
N ARG A 454 6.42 14.59 7.26
CA ARG A 454 6.69 14.95 8.66
C ARG A 454 5.93 14.01 9.58
N ALA A 455 6.57 13.61 10.66
CA ALA A 455 5.93 12.85 11.72
C ALA A 455 6.13 13.56 13.05
N GLN A 456 5.06 13.72 13.81
CA GLN A 456 5.05 14.45 15.06
C GLN A 456 4.35 13.64 16.14
N LEU A 457 4.91 13.65 17.35
CA LEU A 457 4.29 13.09 18.53
C LEU A 457 3.75 14.23 19.39
N ALA A 458 2.45 14.22 19.67
CA ALA A 458 1.80 15.14 20.59
C ALA A 458 1.21 14.37 21.79
N LYS A 459 1.15 15.01 22.96
CA LYS A 459 0.43 14.45 24.12
C LYS A 459 -1.08 14.54 23.88
N GLY A 460 -1.78 13.44 24.12
CA GLY A 460 -3.24 13.35 24.08
C GLY A 460 -3.87 13.54 25.47
N PRO A 461 -5.21 13.53 25.55
CA PRO A 461 -5.92 13.60 26.83
C PRO A 461 -5.62 12.36 27.68
N ARG A 462 -5.57 12.50 29.01
CA ARG A 462 -5.43 11.34 29.89
C ARG A 462 -6.70 10.50 29.85
N VAL A 463 -6.55 9.19 29.68
CA VAL A 463 -7.66 8.24 29.69
C VAL A 463 -7.44 7.29 30.86
N LYS A 464 -8.39 7.25 31.81
CA LYS A 464 -8.29 6.43 33.04
C LYS A 464 -6.97 6.67 33.80
N GLY A 465 -6.52 7.92 33.88
CA GLY A 465 -5.27 8.31 34.57
C GLY A 465 -3.98 8.00 33.81
N LYS A 466 -4.03 7.27 32.69
CA LYS A 466 -2.86 6.98 31.85
C LYS A 466 -2.64 8.08 30.81
N GLU A 467 -1.37 8.38 30.53
CA GLU A 467 -1.00 9.27 29.43
C GLU A 467 -1.32 8.62 28.08
N THR A 468 -1.91 9.40 27.18
CA THR A 468 -2.07 9.03 25.78
C THR A 468 -1.31 10.01 24.92
N PHE A 469 -1.05 9.61 23.69
CA PHE A 469 -0.32 10.37 22.69
C PHE A 469 -1.10 10.36 21.37
N LYS A 470 -0.70 11.22 20.45
CA LYS A 470 -1.16 11.24 19.06
C LYS A 470 0.07 11.33 18.17
N ILE A 471 0.22 10.38 17.27
CA ILE A 471 1.23 10.40 16.21
C ILE A 471 0.56 10.97 14.97
N ARG A 472 0.98 12.16 14.56
CA ARG A 472 0.51 12.81 13.34
C ARG A 472 1.56 12.61 12.25
N ILE A 473 1.14 12.08 11.10
CA ILE A 473 1.96 11.92 9.90
C ILE A 473 1.37 12.85 8.85
N ASP A 474 2.16 13.83 8.41
CA ASP A 474 1.78 14.79 7.37
C ASP A 474 2.48 14.42 6.06
N ASN A 475 1.69 14.15 5.03
CA ASN A 475 2.17 14.07 3.67
C ASN A 475 2.13 15.47 3.04
N ALA A 476 3.27 16.14 3.00
CA ALA A 476 3.39 17.46 2.38
C ALA A 476 3.59 17.37 0.86
N SER A 477 3.97 16.20 0.33
CA SER A 477 4.27 16.00 -1.08
C SER A 477 3.02 16.11 -1.98
N PRO A 478 3.19 16.32 -3.30
CA PRO A 478 2.10 16.19 -4.27
C PRO A 478 1.79 14.71 -4.61
N LEU A 479 2.42 13.75 -3.92
CA LEU A 479 2.36 12.31 -4.19
C LEU A 479 1.58 11.59 -3.07
N ILE A 480 1.21 10.34 -3.28
CA ILE A 480 0.64 9.47 -2.24
C ILE A 480 1.77 8.92 -1.37
N LEU A 481 1.53 8.79 -0.07
CA LEU A 481 2.42 8.12 0.87
C LEU A 481 1.82 6.76 1.27
N ASN A 482 2.46 5.68 0.79
CA ASN A 482 2.02 4.28 0.94
C ASN A 482 2.73 3.53 2.07
N GLY A 483 3.90 4.04 2.49
CA GLY A 483 4.73 3.41 3.51
C GLY A 483 5.68 4.38 4.17
N LEU A 484 6.02 4.13 5.44
CA LEU A 484 6.93 4.98 6.21
C LEU A 484 7.78 4.14 7.15
N ALA A 485 9.10 4.31 7.15
CA ALA A 485 9.96 3.75 8.19
C ALA A 485 10.34 4.83 9.21
N VAL A 486 10.11 4.55 10.49
CA VAL A 486 10.33 5.49 11.59
C VAL A 486 11.30 4.98 12.64
N LEU A 487 12.01 5.91 13.27
CA LEU A 487 12.88 5.73 14.42
C LEU A 487 12.61 6.79 15.49
N GLY A 488 13.02 6.49 16.73
CA GLY A 488 13.07 7.48 17.79
C GLY A 488 14.11 8.54 17.51
N THR A 489 13.85 9.78 17.90
CA THR A 489 14.89 10.82 17.85
C THR A 489 15.99 10.50 18.86
N GLY A 490 17.24 10.42 18.37
CA GLY A 490 18.40 10.03 19.17
C GLY A 490 18.56 8.52 19.35
N SER A 491 17.87 7.72 18.55
CA SER A 491 18.12 6.28 18.40
C SER A 491 19.59 6.01 17.99
N PRO A 492 20.22 4.94 18.52
CA PRO A 492 21.52 4.47 18.05
C PRO A 492 21.54 4.21 16.53
N ALA A 493 22.72 4.31 15.91
CA ALA A 493 22.87 4.16 14.46
C ALA A 493 22.53 2.76 13.94
N ASP A 494 22.61 1.75 14.80
CA ASP A 494 22.30 0.35 14.54
C ASP A 494 20.86 -0.05 14.87
N GLU A 495 20.04 0.90 15.37
CA GLU A 495 18.65 0.59 15.71
C GLU A 495 17.82 0.36 14.44
N GLN A 496 17.20 -0.82 14.34
CA GLN A 496 16.30 -1.14 13.24
C GLN A 496 15.07 -0.23 13.23
N SER A 497 14.75 0.32 12.07
CA SER A 497 13.54 1.10 11.85
C SER A 497 12.28 0.26 11.96
N LYS A 498 11.19 0.95 12.28
CA LYS A 498 9.87 0.36 12.38
C LYS A 498 9.09 0.80 11.15
N GLU A 499 8.67 -0.16 10.34
CA GLU A 499 7.93 0.09 9.10
C GLU A 499 6.44 0.20 9.38
N LEU A 500 5.84 1.26 8.85
CA LEU A 500 4.42 1.54 8.77
C LEU A 500 4.04 1.41 7.30
N SER A 501 3.91 0.18 6.83
CA SER A 501 3.51 -0.10 5.45
C SER A 501 1.99 -0.14 5.33
N GLY A 502 1.44 -0.15 4.12
CA GLY A 502 -0.02 -0.24 3.91
C GLY A 502 -0.82 0.97 4.41
N ILE A 503 -0.14 2.08 4.74
CA ILE A 503 -0.80 3.38 4.90
C ILE A 503 -1.18 3.90 3.52
N SER A 504 -2.14 4.82 3.45
CA SER A 504 -2.52 5.47 2.20
C SER A 504 -2.92 6.89 2.53
N ILE A 505 -1.94 7.79 2.52
CA ILE A 505 -2.12 9.20 2.85
C ILE A 505 -2.03 10.00 1.55
N ALA A 506 -3.17 10.55 1.12
CA ALA A 506 -3.26 11.32 -0.12
C ALA A 506 -2.37 12.59 -0.09
N PRO A 507 -2.07 13.18 -1.26
CA PRO A 507 -1.32 14.43 -1.36
C PRO A 507 -1.89 15.51 -0.44
N ARG A 508 -1.01 16.18 0.31
CA ARG A 508 -1.36 17.29 1.21
C ARG A 508 -2.36 16.93 2.32
N ARG A 509 -2.41 15.65 2.71
CA ARG A 509 -3.22 15.17 3.84
C ARG A 509 -2.37 14.72 5.01
N SER A 510 -3.05 14.50 6.14
CA SER A 510 -2.46 14.05 7.38
C SER A 510 -3.21 12.84 7.91
N LEU A 511 -2.49 11.89 8.49
CA LEU A 511 -3.03 10.81 9.29
C LEU A 511 -2.70 11.07 10.76
N THR A 512 -3.68 10.95 11.66
CA THR A 512 -3.43 11.03 13.10
C THR A 512 -3.84 9.73 13.77
N VAL A 513 -2.87 9.09 14.42
CA VAL A 513 -3.00 7.80 15.06
C VAL A 513 -2.85 8.02 16.58
N PRO A 514 -3.88 7.78 17.42
CA PRO A 514 -3.70 7.81 18.86
C PRO A 514 -2.72 6.72 19.30
N ALA A 515 -1.93 6.95 20.35
CA ALA A 515 -0.95 5.98 20.84
C ALA A 515 -0.98 5.94 22.37
N THR A 516 -0.75 4.76 22.95
CA THR A 516 -0.59 4.63 24.40
C THR A 516 0.84 5.03 24.82
N ASP A 517 1.09 5.29 26.10
CA ASP A 517 2.46 5.50 26.60
C ASP A 517 3.36 4.27 26.40
N GLU A 518 2.80 3.06 26.59
CA GLU A 518 3.46 1.78 26.28
C GLU A 518 3.88 1.74 24.80
N ILE A 519 2.96 2.21 23.94
CA ILE A 519 3.14 2.63 22.55
C ILE A 519 4.49 3.24 22.22
N VAL A 520 4.54 4.48 22.66
CA VAL A 520 5.59 5.45 22.43
C VAL A 520 6.91 4.99 23.05
N LYS A 521 6.86 4.33 24.22
CA LYS A 521 8.06 3.73 24.84
C LYS A 521 8.62 2.59 24.00
N GLY A 522 7.79 1.64 23.58
CA GLY A 522 8.21 0.48 22.80
C GLY A 522 8.84 0.87 21.46
N LEU A 523 8.42 2.00 20.90
CA LEU A 523 8.95 2.55 19.65
C LEU A 523 10.10 3.55 19.81
N GLY A 524 10.48 3.89 21.05
CA GLY A 524 11.50 4.92 21.29
C GLY A 524 11.09 6.34 20.87
N LEU A 525 9.80 6.61 20.62
CA LEU A 525 9.35 7.89 20.05
C LEU A 525 9.24 9.03 21.07
N LYS A 526 9.51 8.79 22.36
CA LYS A 526 9.32 9.78 23.43
C LYS A 526 10.05 11.10 23.19
N LYS A 527 11.21 11.06 22.55
CA LYS A 527 12.03 12.23 22.24
C LYS A 527 11.67 12.90 20.90
N GLY A 528 10.79 12.28 20.11
CA GLY A 528 10.42 12.71 18.77
C GLY A 528 10.45 11.53 17.78
N VAL A 529 9.92 11.78 16.59
CA VAL A 529 9.86 10.80 15.49
C VAL A 529 10.83 11.25 14.39
N ARG A 530 11.74 10.37 14.00
CA ARG A 530 12.60 10.53 12.82
C ARG A 530 12.09 9.60 11.73
N ILE A 531 11.85 10.14 10.54
CA ILE A 531 11.51 9.37 9.36
C ILE A 531 12.82 9.01 8.66
N ILE A 532 13.01 7.74 8.31
CA ILE A 532 14.23 7.31 7.62
C ILE A 532 14.01 6.80 6.21
N ALA A 533 12.82 6.28 5.90
CA ALA A 533 12.44 5.81 4.57
C ALA A 533 10.95 6.07 4.32
N ALA A 534 10.57 6.14 3.05
CA ALA A 534 9.18 6.26 2.63
C ALA A 534 8.93 5.48 1.33
N ASP A 535 7.66 5.21 1.07
CA ASP A 535 7.15 4.74 -0.22
C ASP A 535 6.19 5.81 -0.75
N LEU A 536 6.68 6.65 -1.65
CA LEU A 536 5.91 7.67 -2.34
C LEU A 536 5.51 7.16 -3.73
N SER A 537 4.32 7.55 -4.18
CA SER A 537 3.79 7.14 -5.48
C SER A 537 2.98 8.26 -6.16
N GLY A 538 3.19 8.44 -7.46
CA GLY A 538 2.33 9.19 -8.39
C GLY A 538 1.26 8.32 -9.08
N LEU A 539 1.06 7.10 -8.57
CA LEU A 539 0.30 5.93 -9.05
C LEU A 539 0.95 5.14 -10.19
#